data_AF-A0AAV6UZY1-F1
#
_entry.id   AF-A0AAV6UZY1-F1
#
_cell.length_a   1.000
_cell.length_b   1.000
_cell.length_c   1.000
_cell.angle_alpha   90.00
_cell.angle_beta   90.00
_cell.angle_gamma   90.00
#
_symmetry.space_group_name_H-M   'P 1'
#
loop_
_entity.id
_entity.type
_entity.pdbx_description
1 polymer ?
#
loop_
_entity_poly.entity_id
_entity_poly.type
_entity_poly.pdbx_seq_one_letter_code
_entity_poly.pdbx_strand_id
1 'polypeptide(L)'
;MILVTILAAVLNGKEFTLHRCIIENNYLVMEVTRPITNCKICKDIDSFTILDGNVTKSEFSRYAYQGHPLLVRGGCSNWTALDVFSYDFFKQLYTATEGAYSSVEDECQFFPFRTTFLSLREVFEMTEERARMATPNEKTWYIGWSNCNPDIASALRKHYTKPHFLPDDAELSAIDWIFMGYKGTGASMHLDYVRRPSWQAQIRGTKTWYLLPPPECEDVCSAMNITVHRGDIILVDTNQWYHTTVIEGEEMSVTLGSEYD
;
A
#
# COMPACT_ATOMS: atom_id res chain seq x y z
N MET A 1 -24.96 -22.70 -10.33
CA MET A 1 -23.49 -22.87 -10.46
C MET A 1 -22.84 -23.35 -9.17
N ILE A 2 -23.20 -22.80 -8.00
CA ILE A 2 -22.64 -23.20 -6.68
C ILE A 2 -22.91 -24.67 -6.32
N LEU A 3 -24.08 -25.23 -6.69
CA LEU A 3 -24.39 -26.64 -6.41
C LEU A 3 -23.54 -27.63 -7.23
N VAL A 4 -23.06 -27.23 -8.40
CA VAL A 4 -22.33 -28.10 -9.33
C VAL A 4 -20.86 -28.23 -8.90
N THR A 5 -20.28 -27.16 -8.36
CA THR A 5 -18.93 -27.19 -7.77
C THR A 5 -18.85 -28.04 -6.50
N ILE A 6 -19.90 -28.03 -5.67
CA ILE A 6 -19.96 -28.87 -4.45
C ILE A 6 -20.01 -30.36 -4.82
N LEU A 7 -20.78 -30.75 -5.85
CA LEU A 7 -20.87 -32.16 -6.26
C LEU A 7 -19.57 -32.67 -6.92
N ALA A 8 -18.88 -31.83 -7.69
CA ALA A 8 -17.62 -32.20 -8.33
C ALA A 8 -16.49 -32.43 -7.30
N ALA A 9 -16.46 -31.62 -6.23
CA ALA A 9 -15.49 -31.77 -5.15
C ALA A 9 -15.68 -33.08 -4.35
N VAL A 10 -16.92 -33.51 -4.13
CA VAL A 10 -17.22 -34.74 -3.36
C VAL A 10 -16.81 -36.02 -4.11
N LEU A 11 -16.77 -35.99 -5.45
CA LEU A 11 -16.47 -37.19 -6.26
C LEU A 11 -14.97 -37.45 -6.49
N ASN A 12 -14.08 -36.52 -6.13
CA ASN A 12 -12.64 -36.64 -6.35
C ASN A 12 -11.87 -36.52 -5.02
N GLY A 13 -12.06 -37.49 -4.13
CA GLY A 13 -11.55 -37.53 -2.74
C GLY A 13 -10.03 -37.64 -2.57
N LYS A 14 -9.21 -37.04 -3.44
CA LYS A 14 -7.74 -37.00 -3.34
C LYS A 14 -7.11 -35.61 -3.27
N GLU A 15 -7.87 -34.53 -3.40
CA GLU A 15 -7.34 -33.15 -3.40
C GLU A 15 -7.57 -32.36 -2.09
N PHE A 16 -8.35 -32.89 -1.15
CA PHE A 16 -8.69 -32.18 0.09
C PHE A 16 -7.53 -32.03 1.09
N THR A 17 -6.42 -32.74 0.88
CA THR A 17 -5.26 -32.69 1.79
C THR A 17 -4.21 -31.64 1.43
N LEU A 18 -4.33 -30.97 0.27
CA LEU A 18 -3.34 -30.00 -0.19
C LEU A 18 -3.68 -28.54 0.14
N HIS A 19 -4.97 -28.20 0.31
CA HIS A 19 -5.41 -26.84 0.55
C HIS A 19 -6.07 -26.70 1.93
N ARG A 20 -5.72 -25.66 2.69
CA ARG A 20 -6.29 -25.38 4.03
C ARG A 20 -7.79 -25.03 3.99
N CYS A 21 -8.34 -24.69 2.82
CA CYS A 21 -9.73 -24.29 2.62
C CYS A 21 -10.35 -25.00 1.40
N ILE A 22 -11.62 -25.41 1.50
CA ILE A 22 -12.41 -26.03 0.40
C ILE A 22 -12.77 -25.01 -0.68
N ILE A 23 -13.00 -23.76 -0.26
CA ILE A 23 -13.21 -22.61 -1.15
C ILE A 23 -12.10 -21.63 -0.84
N GLU A 24 -11.27 -21.34 -1.85
CA GLU A 24 -10.26 -20.29 -1.74
C GLU A 24 -10.93 -18.92 -1.68
N ASN A 25 -10.39 -18.03 -0.86
CA ASN A 25 -10.89 -16.67 -0.70
C ASN A 25 -10.54 -15.81 -1.93
N ASN A 26 -11.18 -16.10 -3.06
CA ASN A 26 -10.99 -15.40 -4.31
C ASN A 26 -11.76 -14.07 -4.32
N TYR A 27 -11.45 -13.19 -5.28
CA TYR A 27 -12.04 -11.86 -5.40
C TYR A 27 -13.57 -11.84 -5.37
N LEU A 28 -14.25 -12.82 -5.98
CA LEU A 28 -15.71 -12.87 -5.96
C LEU A 28 -16.25 -13.15 -4.56
N VAL A 29 -15.62 -14.09 -3.83
CA VAL A 29 -15.99 -14.40 -2.45
C VAL A 29 -15.73 -13.19 -1.56
N MET A 30 -14.56 -12.54 -1.69
CA MET A 30 -14.24 -11.34 -0.93
C MET A 30 -15.21 -10.19 -1.19
N GLU A 31 -15.58 -9.97 -2.45
CA GLU A 31 -16.51 -8.89 -2.84
C GLU A 31 -17.93 -9.16 -2.34
N VAL A 32 -18.45 -10.38 -2.50
CA VAL A 32 -19.83 -10.72 -2.08
C VAL A 32 -19.98 -10.78 -0.56
N THR A 33 -18.90 -11.09 0.16
CA THR A 33 -18.91 -11.20 1.62
C THR A 33 -18.41 -9.96 2.34
N ARG A 34 -17.93 -8.93 1.62
CA ARG A 34 -17.49 -7.69 2.27
C ARG A 34 -18.66 -7.02 2.99
N PRO A 35 -18.42 -6.38 4.15
CA PRO A 35 -19.42 -5.55 4.79
C PRO A 35 -19.92 -4.43 3.86
N ILE A 36 -21.21 -4.11 3.94
CA ILE A 36 -21.78 -2.97 3.23
C ILE A 36 -21.17 -1.69 3.81
N THR A 37 -20.65 -0.84 2.93
CA THR A 37 -20.01 0.42 3.32
C THR A 37 -21.04 1.42 3.79
N ASN A 38 -20.70 2.16 4.85
CA ASN A 38 -21.50 3.31 5.24
C ASN A 38 -21.11 4.52 4.39
N CYS A 39 -21.99 4.97 3.49
CA CYS A 39 -21.71 6.08 2.57
C CYS A 39 -21.41 7.44 3.25
N LYS A 40 -21.41 7.50 4.59
CA LYS A 40 -20.87 8.64 5.33
C LYS A 40 -19.38 8.93 5.06
N ILE A 41 -18.64 7.98 4.50
CA ILE A 41 -17.24 8.16 4.08
C ILE A 41 -17.03 9.26 3.02
N CYS A 42 -18.10 9.70 2.35
CA CYS A 42 -18.07 10.80 1.40
C CYS A 42 -19.04 11.92 1.78
N LYS A 43 -19.62 11.88 2.99
CA LYS A 43 -20.62 12.86 3.39
C LYS A 43 -20.02 14.25 3.36
N ASP A 44 -20.66 15.15 2.63
CA ASP A 44 -20.29 16.55 2.51
C ASP A 44 -18.91 16.78 1.85
N ILE A 45 -18.36 15.76 1.16
CA ILE A 45 -17.10 15.88 0.39
C ILE A 45 -17.25 15.32 -1.02
N ASP A 46 -16.66 16.03 -1.99
CA ASP A 46 -16.55 15.63 -3.40
C ASP A 46 -15.09 15.47 -3.85
N SER A 47 -14.16 15.74 -2.94
CA SER A 47 -12.72 15.80 -3.19
C SER A 47 -11.95 15.48 -1.92
N PHE A 48 -10.65 15.23 -2.07
CA PHE A 48 -9.74 15.02 -0.95
C PHE A 48 -9.73 16.26 -0.04
N THR A 49 -9.81 16.03 1.27
CA THR A 49 -9.44 17.09 2.23
C THR A 49 -7.94 17.30 2.14
N ILE A 50 -7.50 18.55 2.00
CA ILE A 50 -6.08 18.90 1.92
C ILE A 50 -5.73 19.75 3.13
N LEU A 51 -4.76 19.27 3.92
CA LEU A 51 -4.18 20.02 5.03
C LEU A 51 -2.77 20.46 4.64
N ASP A 52 -2.54 21.77 4.77
CA ASP A 52 -1.29 22.42 4.39
C ASP A 52 -0.61 23.03 5.62
N GLY A 53 0.72 23.12 5.56
CA GLY A 53 1.52 23.74 6.62
C GLY A 53 1.75 22.81 7.81
N ASN A 54 1.95 23.41 8.99
CA ASN A 54 2.25 22.64 10.21
C ASN A 54 0.95 22.13 10.86
N VAL A 55 0.44 21.01 10.34
CA VAL A 55 -0.82 20.40 10.77
C VAL A 55 -0.72 19.96 12.23
N THR A 56 -1.65 20.44 13.05
CA THR A 56 -1.69 20.07 14.47
C THR A 56 -2.50 18.79 14.68
N LYS A 57 -2.20 18.06 15.76
CA LYS A 57 -2.99 16.88 16.16
C LYS A 57 -4.48 17.18 16.34
N SER A 58 -4.82 18.35 16.89
CA SER A 58 -6.21 18.77 17.09
C SER A 58 -6.94 19.11 15.80
N GLU A 59 -6.21 19.52 14.77
CA GLU A 59 -6.77 19.75 13.43
C GLU A 59 -6.98 18.41 12.74
N PHE A 60 -5.96 17.56 12.72
CA PHE A 60 -6.02 16.22 12.15
C PHE A 60 -7.11 15.35 12.79
N SER A 61 -7.27 15.38 14.11
CA SER A 61 -8.25 14.58 14.84
C SER A 61 -9.70 14.86 14.43
N ARG A 62 -9.97 16.01 13.80
CA ARG A 62 -11.30 16.32 13.25
C ARG A 62 -11.62 15.42 12.07
N TYR A 63 -10.61 14.97 11.31
CA TYR A 63 -10.75 14.22 10.07
C TYR A 63 -10.40 12.73 10.20
N ALA A 64 -9.48 12.38 11.09
CA ALA A 64 -8.82 11.07 11.20
C ALA A 64 -9.76 9.84 11.18
N TYR A 65 -10.98 9.98 11.71
CA TYR A 65 -11.91 8.85 11.91
C TYR A 65 -13.23 9.00 11.14
N GLN A 66 -13.26 9.86 10.11
CA GLN A 66 -14.45 10.06 9.28
C GLN A 66 -14.50 9.10 8.07
N GLY A 67 -13.39 8.42 7.76
CA GLY A 67 -13.24 7.65 6.51
C GLY A 67 -13.07 8.53 5.26
N HIS A 68 -12.95 9.84 5.46
CA HIS A 68 -12.73 10.82 4.39
C HIS A 68 -11.27 10.76 3.94
N PRO A 69 -11.01 10.70 2.62
CA PRO A 69 -9.66 10.68 2.10
C PRO A 69 -8.99 12.04 2.30
N LEU A 70 -7.74 12.02 2.77
CA LEU A 70 -7.02 13.18 3.28
C LEU A 70 -5.59 13.20 2.72
N LEU A 71 -5.11 14.39 2.36
CA LEU A 71 -3.71 14.64 2.02
C LEU A 71 -3.14 15.68 2.99
N VAL A 72 -2.02 15.34 3.64
CA VAL A 72 -1.21 16.29 4.41
C VAL A 72 0.02 16.66 3.60
N ARG A 73 0.09 17.90 3.12
CA ARG A 73 1.25 18.36 2.36
C ARG A 73 2.45 18.57 3.28
N GLY A 74 3.60 18.06 2.86
CA GLY A 74 4.83 18.13 3.66
C GLY A 74 4.77 17.38 5.01
N GLY A 75 3.86 16.42 5.15
CA GLY A 75 3.68 15.65 6.39
C GLY A 75 4.92 14.90 6.88
N CYS A 76 5.85 14.57 5.98
CA CYS A 76 7.13 13.93 6.28
C CYS A 76 8.37 14.76 5.89
N SER A 77 8.23 16.08 5.70
CA SER A 77 9.34 16.93 5.22
C SER A 77 10.58 16.94 6.13
N ASN A 78 10.47 16.54 7.39
CA ASN A 78 11.59 16.46 8.35
C ASN A 78 12.22 15.05 8.44
N TRP A 79 11.74 14.06 7.67
CA TRP A 79 12.26 12.70 7.73
C TRP A 79 13.53 12.56 6.89
N THR A 80 14.57 11.97 7.47
CA THR A 80 15.81 11.66 6.72
C THR A 80 15.59 10.55 5.69
N ALA A 81 14.49 9.80 5.79
CA ALA A 81 14.05 8.83 4.78
C ALA A 81 13.95 9.45 3.38
N LEU A 82 13.61 10.74 3.28
CA LEU A 82 13.58 11.46 2.01
C LEU A 82 14.93 11.40 1.29
N ASP A 83 16.05 11.44 2.01
CA ASP A 83 17.39 11.45 1.40
C ASP A 83 18.02 10.06 1.33
N VAL A 84 17.59 9.15 2.19
CA VAL A 84 18.22 7.83 2.37
C VAL A 84 17.53 6.73 1.57
N PHE A 85 16.19 6.70 1.56
CA PHE A 85 15.47 5.56 1.01
C PHE A 85 15.58 5.53 -0.52
N SER A 86 16.13 4.44 -1.02
CA SER A 86 16.46 4.22 -2.42
C SER A 86 16.59 2.72 -2.67
N TYR A 87 16.61 2.33 -3.95
CA TYR A 87 16.87 0.94 -4.35
C TYR A 87 18.14 0.39 -3.67
N ASP A 88 19.25 1.14 -3.74
CA ASP A 88 20.54 0.73 -3.18
C ASP A 88 20.47 0.55 -1.66
N PHE A 89 19.80 1.47 -0.95
CA PHE A 89 19.59 1.36 0.50
C PHE A 89 18.82 0.10 0.88
N PHE A 90 17.68 -0.16 0.23
CA PHE A 90 16.88 -1.35 0.54
C PHE A 90 17.61 -2.64 0.15
N LYS A 91 18.25 -2.68 -1.02
CA LYS A 91 19.08 -3.81 -1.47
C LYS A 91 20.17 -4.14 -0.46
N GLN A 92 20.92 -3.14 0.00
CA GLN A 92 21.96 -3.34 1.01
C GLN A 92 21.37 -3.82 2.34
N LEU A 93 20.29 -3.19 2.81
CA LEU A 93 19.66 -3.50 4.09
C LEU A 93 19.14 -4.95 4.14
N TYR A 94 18.40 -5.38 3.11
CA TYR A 94 17.84 -6.74 3.03
C TYR A 94 18.90 -7.81 2.78
N THR A 95 19.96 -7.50 2.03
CA THR A 95 21.05 -8.44 1.78
C THR A 95 21.95 -8.63 3.00
N ALA A 96 22.15 -7.58 3.80
CA ALA A 96 22.99 -7.63 5.00
C ALA A 96 22.30 -8.23 6.23
N THR A 97 20.98 -8.37 6.21
CA THR A 97 20.18 -8.83 7.35
C THR A 97 19.77 -10.28 7.18
N GLU A 98 20.25 -11.15 8.06
CA GLU A 98 19.91 -12.57 8.03
C GLU A 98 18.39 -12.78 8.21
N GLY A 99 17.81 -13.68 7.40
CA GLY A 99 16.38 -13.98 7.45
C GLY A 99 15.44 -12.90 6.90
N ALA A 100 15.95 -11.74 6.44
CA ALA A 100 15.10 -10.65 5.96
C ALA A 100 14.24 -11.02 4.74
N TYR A 101 14.82 -11.74 3.77
CA TYR A 101 14.06 -12.23 2.61
C TYR A 101 13.04 -13.29 3.00
N SER A 102 13.41 -14.25 3.84
CA SER A 102 12.50 -15.31 4.30
C SER A 102 11.31 -14.74 5.07
N SER A 103 11.52 -13.72 5.90
CA SER A 103 10.41 -13.04 6.59
C SER A 103 9.39 -12.45 5.60
N VAL A 104 9.85 -11.90 4.46
CA VAL A 104 8.94 -11.39 3.42
C VAL A 104 8.13 -12.51 2.76
N GLU A 105 8.74 -13.67 2.56
CA GLU A 105 8.14 -14.82 1.86
C GLU A 105 7.21 -15.65 2.75
N ASP A 106 7.59 -15.84 4.02
CA ASP A 106 6.92 -16.76 4.95
C ASP A 106 5.91 -16.07 5.89
N GLU A 107 6.15 -14.80 6.24
CA GLU A 107 5.38 -14.09 7.27
C GLU A 107 4.69 -12.83 6.75
N CYS A 108 5.28 -12.15 5.77
CA CYS A 108 4.74 -10.94 5.15
C CYS A 108 4.24 -11.20 3.72
N GLN A 109 4.20 -10.15 2.90
CA GLN A 109 3.67 -10.20 1.56
C GLN A 109 4.58 -9.46 0.57
N PHE A 110 4.71 -10.03 -0.63
CA PHE A 110 5.36 -9.43 -1.78
C PHE A 110 4.34 -9.21 -2.91
N PHE A 111 4.36 -8.04 -3.53
CA PHE A 111 3.43 -7.63 -4.57
C PHE A 111 4.18 -7.32 -5.87
N PRO A 112 4.21 -8.26 -6.83
CA PRO A 112 4.96 -8.11 -8.07
C PRO A 112 4.17 -7.37 -9.16
N PHE A 113 3.58 -6.20 -8.85
CA PHE A 113 2.62 -5.50 -9.72
C PHE A 113 3.04 -5.44 -11.20
N ARG A 114 2.41 -6.30 -12.03
CA ARG A 114 2.67 -6.44 -13.48
C ARG A 114 4.14 -6.72 -13.84
N THR A 115 4.88 -7.34 -12.94
CA THR A 115 6.25 -7.81 -13.16
C THR A 115 6.31 -9.33 -13.26
N THR A 116 7.49 -9.87 -13.55
CA THR A 116 7.76 -11.32 -13.55
C THR A 116 8.55 -11.75 -12.32
N PHE A 117 8.74 -10.86 -11.35
CA PHE A 117 9.46 -11.18 -10.12
C PHE A 117 8.61 -12.09 -9.24
N LEU A 118 9.23 -13.11 -8.66
CA LEU A 118 8.60 -14.05 -7.73
C LEU A 118 8.87 -13.69 -6.27
N SER A 119 9.96 -12.97 -6.00
CA SER A 119 10.33 -12.55 -4.65
C SER A 119 11.05 -11.20 -4.62
N LEU A 120 11.14 -10.62 -3.42
CA LEU A 120 11.91 -9.40 -3.19
C LEU A 120 13.41 -9.60 -3.47
N ARG A 121 13.92 -10.83 -3.30
CA ARG A 121 15.32 -11.16 -3.61
C ARG A 121 15.61 -10.99 -5.10
N GLU A 122 14.73 -11.51 -5.97
CA GLU A 122 14.91 -11.36 -7.42
C GLU A 122 14.90 -9.90 -7.88
N VAL A 123 14.16 -9.03 -7.16
CA VAL A 123 14.17 -7.59 -7.41
C VAL A 123 15.55 -7.01 -7.11
N PHE A 124 16.14 -7.32 -5.96
CA PHE A 124 17.46 -6.80 -5.58
C PHE A 124 18.64 -7.46 -6.31
N GLU A 125 18.41 -8.60 -6.94
CA GLU A 125 19.35 -9.28 -7.83
C GLU A 125 19.22 -8.85 -9.30
N MET A 126 18.27 -7.98 -9.64
CA MET A 126 18.13 -7.47 -11.01
C MET A 126 19.37 -6.68 -11.45
N THR A 127 19.58 -6.57 -12.77
CA THR A 127 20.71 -5.83 -13.34
C THR A 127 20.66 -4.35 -12.97
N GLU A 128 21.83 -3.73 -12.78
CA GLU A 128 21.93 -2.31 -12.42
C GLU A 128 21.31 -1.41 -13.50
N GLU A 129 21.41 -1.81 -14.77
CA GLU A 129 20.81 -1.11 -15.90
C GLU A 129 19.28 -1.04 -15.75
N ARG A 130 18.64 -2.16 -15.39
CA ARG A 130 17.19 -2.23 -15.18
C ARG A 130 16.77 -1.54 -13.89
N ALA A 131 17.52 -1.73 -12.81
CA ALA A 131 17.26 -1.09 -11.53
C ALA A 131 17.25 0.43 -11.63
N ARG A 132 18.12 1.00 -12.49
CA ARG A 132 18.27 2.45 -12.69
C ARG A 132 17.51 2.97 -13.91
N MET A 133 16.83 2.11 -14.67
CA MET A 133 16.23 2.42 -15.98
C MET A 133 17.23 3.15 -16.90
N ALA A 134 18.46 2.63 -16.98
CA ALA A 134 19.59 3.29 -17.64
C ALA A 134 19.40 3.47 -19.16
N THR A 135 18.54 2.66 -19.78
CA THR A 135 18.20 2.78 -21.21
C THR A 135 16.69 2.78 -21.42
N PRO A 136 16.16 3.41 -22.49
CA PRO A 136 14.73 3.41 -22.78
C PRO A 136 14.12 2.03 -23.07
N ASN A 137 14.96 1.03 -23.33
CA ASN A 137 14.53 -0.34 -23.65
C ASN A 137 14.35 -1.21 -22.40
N GLU A 138 14.76 -0.72 -21.22
CA GLU A 138 14.60 -1.46 -19.99
C GLU A 138 13.12 -1.69 -19.67
N LYS A 139 12.80 -2.90 -19.22
CA LYS A 139 11.44 -3.23 -18.79
C LYS A 139 11.17 -2.56 -17.44
N THR A 140 10.26 -1.60 -17.43
CA THR A 140 9.77 -0.94 -16.22
C THR A 140 9.31 -1.97 -15.18
N TRP A 141 9.34 -1.55 -13.92
CA TRP A 141 8.96 -2.38 -12.79
C TRP A 141 8.37 -1.50 -11.69
N TYR A 142 7.39 -2.06 -11.00
CA TYR A 142 6.84 -1.49 -9.78
C TYR A 142 6.47 -2.65 -8.87
N ILE A 143 6.87 -2.57 -7.62
CA ILE A 143 6.66 -3.62 -6.62
C ILE A 143 6.18 -3.00 -5.32
N GLY A 144 5.54 -3.83 -4.50
CA GLY A 144 5.29 -3.55 -3.10
C GLY A 144 5.78 -4.71 -2.24
N TRP A 145 6.06 -4.46 -0.97
CA TRP A 145 6.25 -5.50 0.02
C TRP A 145 5.95 -5.00 1.42
N SER A 146 5.57 -5.90 2.32
CA SER A 146 5.53 -5.64 3.76
C SER A 146 6.80 -6.12 4.45
N ASN A 147 7.24 -5.38 5.46
CA ASN A 147 8.32 -5.79 6.35
C ASN A 147 7.78 -6.17 7.73
N CYS A 148 8.08 -7.39 8.17
CA CYS A 148 7.79 -7.90 9.52
C CYS A 148 9.07 -8.29 10.27
N ASN A 149 10.24 -8.18 9.63
CA ASN A 149 11.51 -8.44 10.29
C ASN A 149 11.86 -7.26 11.22
N PRO A 150 12.08 -7.51 12.53
CA PRO A 150 12.31 -6.45 13.52
C PRO A 150 13.64 -5.70 13.33
N ASP A 151 14.67 -6.34 12.78
CA ASP A 151 15.97 -5.69 12.54
C ASP A 151 15.88 -4.72 11.36
N ILE A 152 15.17 -5.12 10.30
CA ILE A 152 14.83 -4.23 9.19
C ILE A 152 13.99 -3.06 9.70
N ALA A 153 12.93 -3.34 10.48
CA ALA A 153 12.07 -2.30 11.02
C ALA A 153 12.89 -1.30 11.86
N SER A 154 13.75 -1.78 12.75
CA SER A 154 14.65 -0.96 13.57
C SER A 154 15.56 -0.06 12.70
N ALA A 155 16.09 -0.58 11.60
CA ALA A 155 16.89 0.21 10.67
C ALA A 155 16.06 1.28 9.94
N LEU A 156 14.86 0.94 9.46
CA LEU A 156 13.98 1.89 8.79
C LEU A 156 13.54 3.02 9.74
N ARG A 157 13.16 2.69 10.98
CA ARG A 157 12.68 3.64 12.01
C ARG A 157 13.75 4.64 12.49
N LYS A 158 15.00 4.49 12.09
CA LYS A 158 16.03 5.55 12.26
C LYS A 158 15.80 6.74 11.32
N HIS A 159 15.05 6.54 10.24
CA HIS A 159 14.90 7.50 9.16
C HIS A 159 13.54 8.17 9.08
N TYR A 160 12.54 7.63 9.79
CA TYR A 160 11.21 8.20 9.86
C TYR A 160 10.56 7.90 11.21
N THR A 161 9.54 8.68 11.54
CA THR A 161 8.79 8.56 12.80
C THR A 161 7.32 8.35 12.51
N LYS A 162 6.52 8.17 13.57
CA LYS A 162 5.07 8.44 13.47
C LYS A 162 4.85 9.84 12.88
N PRO A 163 3.95 10.01 11.88
CA PRO A 163 3.63 11.34 11.39
C PRO A 163 3.19 12.25 12.55
N HIS A 164 3.74 13.46 12.59
CA HIS A 164 3.65 14.35 13.76
C HIS A 164 2.22 14.79 14.10
N PHE A 165 1.33 14.76 13.10
CA PHE A 165 -0.08 15.12 13.21
C PHE A 165 -0.95 13.96 13.71
N LEU A 166 -0.44 12.71 13.78
CA LEU A 166 -1.20 11.61 14.38
C LEU A 166 -1.32 11.82 15.91
N PRO A 167 -2.44 11.42 16.53
CA PRO A 167 -2.62 11.46 17.98
C PRO A 167 -1.50 10.74 18.74
N ASP A 168 -1.23 11.15 19.99
CA ASP A 168 -0.16 10.57 20.80
C ASP A 168 -0.41 9.10 21.14
N ASP A 169 -1.66 8.77 21.38
CA ASP A 169 -2.19 7.43 21.66
C ASP A 169 -2.38 6.57 20.41
N ALA A 170 -2.22 7.12 19.20
CA ALA A 170 -2.27 6.32 17.98
C ALA A 170 -1.10 5.33 17.95
N GLU A 171 -1.42 4.04 17.89
CA GLU A 171 -0.48 2.95 17.70
C GLU A 171 -0.11 2.83 16.22
N LEU A 172 1.17 2.53 15.95
CA LEU A 172 1.61 2.17 14.62
C LEU A 172 1.68 0.65 14.51
N SER A 173 1.30 0.12 13.36
CA SER A 173 1.59 -1.28 13.06
C SER A 173 3.09 -1.54 13.10
N ALA A 174 3.47 -2.75 13.55
CA ALA A 174 4.83 -3.25 13.43
C ALA A 174 5.22 -3.50 11.96
N ILE A 175 4.23 -3.54 11.07
CA ILE A 175 4.40 -3.78 9.65
C ILE A 175 4.55 -2.46 8.89
N ASP A 176 5.61 -2.41 8.09
CA ASP A 176 5.87 -1.33 7.14
C ASP A 176 5.49 -1.79 5.74
N TRP A 177 4.67 -1.01 5.04
CA TRP A 177 4.32 -1.23 3.65
C TRP A 177 5.19 -0.35 2.77
N ILE A 178 6.04 -0.95 1.94
CA ILE A 178 6.98 -0.23 1.08
C ILE A 178 6.60 -0.50 -0.36
N PHE A 179 6.55 0.54 -1.18
CA PHE A 179 6.36 0.40 -2.62
C PHE A 179 7.43 1.17 -3.35
N MET A 180 7.95 0.57 -4.42
CA MET A 180 9.06 1.14 -5.17
C MET A 180 8.99 0.75 -6.64
N GLY A 181 9.35 1.69 -7.51
CA GLY A 181 9.54 1.42 -8.92
C GLY A 181 9.36 2.66 -9.77
N TYR A 182 9.11 2.44 -11.04
CA TYR A 182 9.06 3.50 -12.06
C TYR A 182 7.64 3.68 -12.61
N LYS A 183 7.54 4.67 -13.50
CA LYS A 183 6.33 5.05 -14.22
C LYS A 183 5.50 3.87 -14.70
N GLY A 184 4.19 4.01 -14.52
CA GLY A 184 3.20 3.04 -14.96
C GLY A 184 2.07 2.87 -13.95
N THR A 185 1.17 1.93 -14.25
CA THR A 185 0.15 1.52 -13.27
C THR A 185 0.81 0.78 -12.12
N GLY A 186 0.56 1.24 -10.89
CA GLY A 186 0.94 0.54 -9.67
C GLY A 186 -0.08 -0.54 -9.32
N ALA A 187 -0.63 -0.46 -8.10
CA ALA A 187 -1.72 -1.34 -7.70
C ALA A 187 -2.96 -1.07 -8.56
N SER A 188 -3.56 -2.15 -9.11
CA SER A 188 -4.82 -2.09 -9.85
C SER A 188 -5.98 -1.73 -8.92
N MET A 189 -7.16 -1.38 -9.46
CA MET A 189 -8.33 -1.04 -8.66
C MET A 189 -8.72 -2.18 -7.69
N HIS A 190 -8.67 -1.91 -6.38
CA HIS A 190 -8.99 -2.89 -5.34
C HIS A 190 -9.41 -2.21 -4.03
N LEU A 191 -9.96 -3.02 -3.11
CA LEU A 191 -10.01 -2.71 -1.68
C LEU A 191 -8.87 -3.47 -0.99
N ASP A 192 -8.35 -2.88 0.08
CA ASP A 192 -7.54 -3.60 1.04
C ASP A 192 -8.42 -4.37 2.03
N TYR A 193 -7.79 -5.31 2.74
CA TYR A 193 -8.39 -6.06 3.84
C TYR A 193 -7.47 -5.98 5.06
N VAL A 194 -7.15 -4.74 5.43
CA VAL A 194 -6.32 -4.40 6.58
C VAL A 194 -7.21 -4.15 7.80
N ARG A 195 -6.64 -4.15 9.01
CA ARG A 195 -7.47 -3.99 10.23
C ARG A 195 -7.83 -2.55 10.50
N ARG A 196 -6.96 -1.65 10.10
CA ARG A 196 -6.93 -0.26 10.55
C ARG A 196 -6.72 0.68 9.34
N PRO A 197 -7.15 1.94 9.41
CA PRO A 197 -6.86 2.91 8.36
C PRO A 197 -5.35 3.03 8.11
N SER A 198 -4.97 3.28 6.86
CA SER A 198 -3.57 3.36 6.47
C SER A 198 -3.17 4.79 6.09
N TRP A 199 -1.91 5.11 6.35
CA TRP A 199 -1.26 6.30 5.79
C TRP A 199 -0.11 5.85 4.89
N GLN A 200 0.18 6.64 3.86
CA GLN A 200 1.32 6.42 2.97
C GLN A 200 2.05 7.74 2.71
N ALA A 201 3.33 7.79 3.06
CA ALA A 201 4.23 8.87 2.78
C ALA A 201 4.89 8.69 1.41
N GLN A 202 4.90 9.75 0.60
CA GLN A 202 5.62 9.78 -0.67
C GLN A 202 7.05 10.23 -0.42
N ILE A 203 7.98 9.28 -0.46
CA ILE A 203 9.38 9.51 -0.10
C ILE A 203 10.18 10.00 -1.31
N ARG A 204 9.93 9.46 -2.50
CA ARG A 204 10.59 9.86 -3.77
C ARG A 204 9.61 9.85 -4.92
N GLY A 205 9.85 10.67 -5.95
CA GLY A 205 8.96 10.75 -7.11
C GLY A 205 7.54 11.20 -6.76
N THR A 206 6.61 10.89 -7.66
CA THR A 206 5.22 11.34 -7.60
C THR A 206 4.28 10.18 -7.90
N LYS A 207 3.13 10.13 -7.22
CA LYS A 207 2.12 9.08 -7.41
C LYS A 207 0.72 9.69 -7.40
N THR A 208 -0.09 9.35 -8.39
CA THR A 208 -1.50 9.71 -8.44
C THR A 208 -2.35 8.56 -7.90
N TRP A 209 -3.23 8.87 -6.96
CA TRP A 209 -4.25 7.98 -6.44
C TRP A 209 -5.58 8.28 -7.10
N TYR A 210 -6.28 7.25 -7.54
CA TYR A 210 -7.65 7.33 -8.03
C TYR A 210 -8.54 6.52 -7.12
N LEU A 211 -9.58 7.15 -6.59
CA LEU A 211 -10.56 6.53 -5.70
C LEU A 211 -11.91 6.42 -6.39
N LEU A 212 -12.53 5.26 -6.27
CA LEU A 212 -13.93 5.03 -6.60
C LEU A 212 -14.70 4.69 -5.32
N PRO A 213 -15.92 5.24 -5.15
CA PRO A 213 -16.79 4.77 -4.10
C PRO A 213 -17.19 3.31 -4.36
N PRO A 214 -17.57 2.57 -3.31
CA PRO A 214 -18.12 1.24 -3.49
C PRO A 214 -19.50 1.31 -4.19
N PRO A 215 -19.91 0.28 -4.96
CA PRO A 215 -21.13 0.29 -5.76
C PRO A 215 -22.40 0.76 -5.02
N GLU A 216 -22.55 0.39 -3.75
CA GLU A 216 -23.70 0.79 -2.92
C GLU A 216 -23.75 2.29 -2.56
N CYS A 217 -22.68 3.04 -2.86
CA CYS A 217 -22.56 4.47 -2.57
C CYS A 217 -22.34 5.31 -3.83
N GLU A 218 -22.39 4.74 -5.04
CA GLU A 218 -22.17 5.45 -6.30
C GLU A 218 -23.23 6.55 -6.58
N ASP A 219 -24.40 6.46 -5.95
CA ASP A 219 -25.49 7.43 -6.09
C ASP A 219 -25.30 8.70 -5.22
N VAL A 220 -24.45 8.63 -4.20
CA VAL A 220 -24.18 9.73 -3.25
C VAL A 220 -22.73 10.20 -3.23
N CYS A 221 -21.79 9.31 -3.55
CA CYS A 221 -20.36 9.59 -3.58
C CYS A 221 -19.88 9.76 -5.03
N SER A 222 -18.83 10.55 -5.22
CA SER A 222 -18.17 10.73 -6.53
C SER A 222 -16.79 10.12 -6.56
N ALA A 223 -16.36 9.71 -7.75
CA ALA A 223 -14.97 9.36 -8.01
C ALA A 223 -14.07 10.58 -7.79
N MET A 224 -12.88 10.36 -7.25
CA MET A 224 -11.92 11.43 -6.99
C MET A 224 -10.50 10.96 -7.24
N ASN A 225 -9.57 11.90 -7.40
CA ASN A 225 -8.16 11.59 -7.51
C ASN A 225 -7.31 12.67 -6.86
N ILE A 226 -6.08 12.31 -6.52
CA ILE A 226 -5.09 13.27 -6.04
C ILE A 226 -3.68 12.81 -6.39
N THR A 227 -2.82 13.78 -6.69
CA THR A 227 -1.39 13.55 -6.90
C THR A 227 -0.64 13.86 -5.62
N VAL A 228 0.08 12.86 -5.12
CA VAL A 228 0.90 12.91 -3.91
C VAL A 228 2.36 13.13 -4.33
N HIS A 229 2.97 14.19 -3.80
CA HIS A 229 4.34 14.57 -4.14
C HIS A 229 5.30 14.19 -3.01
N ARG A 230 6.60 14.13 -3.32
CA ARG A 230 7.66 13.95 -2.33
C ARG A 230 7.44 14.85 -1.10
N GLY A 231 7.37 14.24 0.08
CA GLY A 231 7.15 14.92 1.36
C GLY A 231 5.69 14.88 1.85
N ASP A 232 4.74 14.56 0.98
CA ASP A 232 3.32 14.47 1.34
C ASP A 232 3.00 13.13 2.00
N ILE A 233 1.94 13.13 2.81
CA ILE A 233 1.35 11.91 3.38
C ILE A 233 -0.13 11.87 3.01
N ILE A 234 -0.54 10.81 2.33
CA ILE A 234 -1.94 10.51 2.03
C ILE A 234 -2.50 9.55 3.08
N LEU A 235 -3.75 9.76 3.47
CA LEU A 235 -4.51 8.87 4.35
C LEU A 235 -5.81 8.49 3.64
N VAL A 236 -6.03 7.20 3.47
CA VAL A 236 -7.21 6.63 2.84
C VAL A 236 -7.63 5.44 3.67
N ASP A 237 -8.93 5.33 3.96
CA ASP A 237 -9.49 4.08 4.45
C ASP A 237 -9.62 3.11 3.28
N THR A 238 -8.53 2.39 3.02
CA THR A 238 -8.41 1.50 1.85
C THR A 238 -9.30 0.26 1.93
N ASN A 239 -9.92 0.00 3.10
CA ASN A 239 -10.96 -1.01 3.26
C ASN A 239 -12.32 -0.56 2.72
N GLN A 240 -12.54 0.76 2.54
CA GLN A 240 -13.81 1.33 2.12
C GLN A 240 -13.74 2.02 0.75
N TRP A 241 -12.57 2.56 0.37
CA TRP A 241 -12.35 3.20 -0.92
C TRP A 241 -11.64 2.28 -1.90
N TYR A 242 -12.31 1.95 -3.01
CA TYR A 242 -11.63 1.30 -4.12
C TYR A 242 -10.56 2.23 -4.63
N HIS A 243 -9.35 1.72 -4.79
CA HIS A 243 -8.23 2.55 -5.18
C HIS A 243 -7.30 1.88 -6.18
N THR A 244 -6.76 2.69 -7.08
CA THR A 244 -5.67 2.34 -7.99
C THR A 244 -4.63 3.44 -7.93
N THR A 245 -3.36 3.07 -8.16
CA THR A 245 -2.26 4.04 -8.15
C THR A 245 -1.57 4.09 -9.51
N VAL A 246 -1.10 5.28 -9.88
CA VAL A 246 -0.30 5.52 -11.09
C VAL A 246 0.95 6.26 -10.69
N ILE A 247 2.10 5.75 -11.10
CA ILE A 247 3.40 6.35 -10.83
C ILE A 247 3.70 7.31 -11.96
N GLU A 248 3.96 8.56 -11.59
CA GLU A 248 4.15 9.68 -12.50
C GLU A 248 5.63 10.05 -12.63
N GLY A 249 5.97 10.71 -13.74
CA GLY A 249 7.33 11.19 -14.00
C GLY A 249 8.32 10.08 -14.36
N GLU A 250 9.59 10.45 -14.53
CA GLU A 250 10.66 9.52 -14.91
C GLU A 250 11.57 9.14 -13.72
N GLU A 251 11.42 9.82 -12.57
CA GLU A 251 12.12 9.43 -11.34
C GLU A 251 11.48 8.17 -10.74
N MET A 252 12.30 7.32 -10.12
CA MET A 252 11.83 6.24 -9.26
C MET A 252 10.93 6.79 -8.14
N SER A 253 9.75 6.22 -8.01
CA SER A 253 8.83 6.42 -6.91
C SER A 253 9.19 5.50 -5.75
N VAL A 254 9.22 6.05 -4.54
CA VAL A 254 9.35 5.28 -3.30
C VAL A 254 8.29 5.79 -2.34
N THR A 255 7.52 4.87 -1.76
CA THR A 255 6.56 5.19 -0.71
C THR A 255 6.68 4.25 0.46
N LEU A 256 6.39 4.77 1.63
CA LEU A 256 6.36 4.05 2.89
C LEU A 256 5.03 4.32 3.56
N GLY A 257 4.35 3.27 4.00
CA GLY A 257 3.10 3.38 4.71
C GLY A 257 3.04 2.45 5.90
N SER A 258 2.07 2.72 6.76
CA SER A 258 1.74 1.86 7.88
C SER A 258 0.27 2.07 8.23
N GLU A 259 -0.30 1.07 8.91
CA GLU A 259 -1.60 1.19 9.54
C GLU A 259 -1.48 1.97 10.85
N TYR A 260 -2.54 2.69 11.24
CA TYR A 260 -2.59 3.42 12.50
C TYR A 260 -3.94 3.33 13.19
N ASP A 261 -3.89 3.25 14.53
CA ASP A 261 -4.89 3.61 15.56
C ASP A 261 -4.72 2.79 16.86
#